data_AF-A0A7C3HRC3-F1
#
_entry.id   AF-A0A7C3HRC3-F1
#
_cell.length_a   1.000
_cell.length_b   1.000
_cell.length_c   1.000
_cell.angle_alpha   90.00
_cell.angle_beta   90.00
_cell.angle_gamma   90.00
#
_symmetry.space_group_name_H-M   'P 1'
#
loop_
_entity.id
_entity.type
_entity.pdbx_description
1 polymer ?
#
loop_
_entity_poly.entity_id
_entity_poly.type
_entity_poly.pdbx_seq_one_letter_code
_entity_poly.pdbx_strand_id
1 'polypeptide(L)'
;MALTASGATVKAPRWDAHSAFGAASAALAAFLAVKLRSRAAFSALVFAAAGGLRLAATPPEAWAQIAHALLAQGFLASAFVLSLQTSSAWAVQPHFEDGGFPNLRHLAFLIPPVTLVQIALGAAYRRGAAGLVPHVSWAFATAILVMMAAAFALTQKDTPNLLKRISIWLLALTGMQLLFGVGAYLARQDSPASWLGWMAVAHITTGSLVMALAAGWSCSVWRGARTAGDSRPVELGRHS
;
A
#
# COMPACT_ATOMS: atom_id res chain seq x y z
N MET A 1 53.80 31.29 16.13
CA MET A 1 52.38 31.69 16.26
C MET A 1 51.73 31.46 14.90
N ALA A 2 51.18 30.27 14.66
CA ALA A 2 50.50 29.92 13.41
C ALA A 2 49.05 29.55 13.75
N LEU A 3 48.12 30.40 13.31
CA LEU A 3 46.69 30.25 13.49
C LEU A 3 46.16 29.13 12.58
N THR A 4 45.65 28.06 13.19
CA THR A 4 44.89 27.01 12.51
C THR A 4 43.48 27.50 12.18
N ALA A 5 43.18 27.73 10.92
CA ALA A 5 41.81 27.98 10.45
C ALA A 5 41.07 26.62 10.31
N SER A 6 40.30 26.26 11.33
CA SER A 6 39.31 25.17 11.27
C SER A 6 38.07 25.65 10.49
N GLY A 7 38.12 25.53 9.17
CA GLY A 7 36.96 25.74 8.31
C GLY A 7 36.01 24.54 8.34
N ALA A 8 35.19 24.44 9.39
CA ALA A 8 34.05 23.52 9.39
C ALA A 8 33.02 24.03 8.38
N THR A 9 33.13 23.56 7.13
CA THR A 9 32.11 23.80 6.11
C THR A 9 30.88 22.98 6.47
N VAL A 10 29.85 23.63 7.00
CA VAL A 10 28.51 23.05 7.12
C VAL A 10 28.03 22.77 5.69
N LYS A 11 28.13 21.51 5.25
CA LYS A 11 27.58 21.07 3.97
C LYS A 11 26.08 21.34 4.01
N ALA A 12 25.63 22.28 3.18
CA ALA A 12 24.21 22.53 2.97
C ALA A 12 23.50 21.21 2.59
N PRO A 13 22.25 20.99 3.02
CA PRO A 13 21.50 19.78 2.68
C PRO A 13 21.42 19.65 1.16
N ARG A 14 21.97 18.56 0.62
CA ARG A 14 21.83 18.25 -0.81
C ARG A 14 20.43 17.67 -0.99
N TRP A 15 19.51 18.50 -1.47
CA TRP A 15 18.19 18.05 -1.90
C TRP A 15 18.36 17.15 -3.13
N ASP A 16 18.34 15.85 -2.91
CA ASP A 16 18.14 14.90 -4.00
C ASP A 16 16.67 14.93 -4.46
N ALA A 17 16.40 14.52 -5.70
CA ALA A 17 15.04 14.54 -6.24
C ALA A 17 14.04 13.74 -5.37
N HIS A 18 14.54 12.77 -4.60
CA HIS A 18 13.75 11.98 -3.67
C HIS A 18 13.27 12.78 -2.44
N SER A 19 14.15 13.58 -1.83
CA SER A 19 13.78 14.47 -0.72
C SER A 19 12.91 15.64 -1.18
N ALA A 20 13.14 16.18 -2.37
CA ALA A 20 12.28 17.21 -2.97
C ALA A 20 10.87 16.67 -3.29
N PHE A 21 10.77 15.46 -3.86
CA PHE A 21 9.50 14.80 -4.12
C PHE A 21 8.75 14.45 -2.82
N GLY A 22 9.47 14.01 -1.79
CA GLY A 22 8.91 13.77 -0.45
C GLY A 22 8.32 15.04 0.17
N ALA A 23 9.05 16.16 0.11
CA ALA A 23 8.58 17.45 0.60
C ALA A 23 7.36 17.98 -0.18
N ALA A 24 7.38 17.86 -1.52
CA ALA A 24 6.26 18.26 -2.36
C ALA A 24 5.01 17.40 -2.11
N SER A 25 5.18 16.09 -1.92
CA SER A 25 4.09 15.18 -1.57
C SER A 25 3.50 15.50 -0.20
N ALA A 26 4.35 15.82 0.79
CA ALA A 26 3.91 16.24 2.11
C ALA A 26 3.15 17.59 2.08
N ALA A 27 3.61 18.55 1.27
CA ALA A 27 2.95 19.85 1.09
C ALA A 27 1.58 19.70 0.38
N LEU A 28 1.51 18.89 -0.68
CA LEU A 28 0.25 18.58 -1.36
C LEU A 28 -0.73 17.84 -0.43
N ALA A 29 -0.23 16.90 0.36
CA ALA A 29 -1.02 16.23 1.39
C ALA A 29 -1.57 17.22 2.44
N ALA A 30 -0.76 18.19 2.87
CA ALA A 30 -1.17 19.21 3.83
C ALA A 30 -2.28 20.10 3.26
N PHE A 31 -2.14 20.52 2.02
CA PHE A 31 -3.13 21.32 1.31
C PHE A 31 -4.46 20.56 1.16
N LEU A 32 -4.42 19.28 0.79
CA LEU A 32 -5.60 18.44 0.65
C LEU A 32 -6.28 18.16 2.01
N ALA A 33 -5.50 17.99 3.08
CA ALA A 33 -6.04 17.78 4.43
C ALA A 33 -6.80 19.00 4.96
N VAL A 34 -6.26 20.21 4.72
CA VAL A 34 -6.93 21.48 5.08
C VAL A 34 -8.24 21.64 4.30
N LYS A 35 -8.25 21.29 3.02
CA LYS A 35 -9.43 21.43 2.15
C LYS A 35 -10.52 20.40 2.42
N LEU A 36 -10.15 19.16 2.79
CA LEU A 36 -11.09 18.04 2.93
C LEU A 36 -11.73 17.90 4.33
N ARG A 37 -11.27 18.64 5.36
CA ARG A 37 -11.80 18.59 6.75
C ARG A 37 -11.99 17.18 7.32
N SER A 38 -11.24 16.19 6.82
CA SER A 38 -11.41 14.78 7.14
C SER A 38 -10.38 14.31 8.17
N ARG A 39 -10.86 13.65 9.25
CA ARG A 39 -9.99 13.03 10.28
C ARG A 39 -9.04 11.97 9.68
N ALA A 40 -9.43 11.34 8.56
CA ALA A 40 -8.59 10.38 7.85
C ALA A 40 -7.51 11.06 6.98
N ALA A 41 -7.77 12.26 6.45
CA ALA A 41 -6.74 13.07 5.78
C ALA A 41 -5.69 13.59 6.78
N PHE A 42 -6.11 13.89 8.02
CA PHE A 42 -5.21 14.26 9.10
C PHE A 42 -4.29 13.12 9.53
N SER A 43 -4.79 11.89 9.69
CA SER A 43 -3.94 10.73 10.02
C SER A 43 -2.98 10.36 8.89
N ALA A 44 -3.40 10.45 7.62
CA ALA A 44 -2.51 10.29 6.47
C ALA A 44 -1.40 11.37 6.46
N LEU A 45 -1.72 12.62 6.83
CA LEU A 45 -0.78 13.74 6.87
C LEU A 45 0.27 13.60 7.99
N VAL A 46 -0.14 13.20 9.19
CA VAL A 46 0.77 12.95 10.32
C VAL A 46 1.75 11.81 9.98
N PHE A 47 1.27 10.78 9.26
CA PHE A 47 2.11 9.69 8.75
C PHE A 47 3.13 10.16 7.70
N ALA A 48 2.73 11.04 6.77
CA ALA A 48 3.62 11.61 5.76
C ALA A 48 4.72 12.49 6.37
N ALA A 49 4.35 13.31 7.36
CA ALA A 49 5.30 14.13 8.12
C ALA A 49 6.31 13.26 8.90
N ALA A 50 5.86 12.16 9.51
CA ALA A 50 6.73 11.22 10.21
C ALA A 50 7.69 10.46 9.25
N GLY A 51 7.26 10.17 8.02
CA GLY A 51 8.07 9.50 7.00
C GLY A 51 9.13 10.40 6.34
N GLY A 52 8.83 11.69 6.15
CA GLY A 52 9.76 12.66 5.56
C GLY A 52 10.78 13.25 6.55
N LEU A 53 10.45 13.29 7.85
CA LEU A 53 11.28 13.98 8.84
C LEU A 53 12.51 13.20 9.31
N ARG A 54 12.64 11.91 8.98
CA ARG A 54 13.59 11.02 9.68
C ARG A 54 14.83 10.56 8.92
N LEU A 55 15.35 11.30 7.93
CA LEU A 55 16.48 10.81 7.13
C LEU A 55 17.54 11.84 6.70
N ALA A 56 17.73 12.91 7.49
CA ALA A 56 18.77 13.91 7.22
C ALA A 56 20.07 13.76 8.06
N ALA A 57 20.20 12.80 9.00
CA ALA A 57 21.28 12.86 10.00
C ALA A 57 22.24 11.66 10.15
N THR A 58 21.91 10.43 9.75
CA THR A 58 22.83 9.26 9.85
C THR A 58 22.40 8.15 8.88
N PRO A 59 23.28 7.23 8.43
CA PRO A 59 22.84 6.05 7.69
C PRO A 59 21.85 5.30 8.59
N PRO A 60 20.57 5.26 8.24
CA PRO A 60 19.55 4.76 9.16
C PRO A 60 19.73 3.25 9.32
N GLU A 61 19.65 2.78 10.56
CA GLU A 61 19.61 1.35 10.89
C GLU A 61 18.55 0.63 10.06
N ALA A 62 18.76 -0.66 9.77
CA ALA A 62 17.84 -1.44 8.91
C ALA A 62 16.37 -1.31 9.34
N TRP A 63 16.10 -1.25 10.65
CA TRP A 63 14.76 -1.04 11.21
C TRP A 63 14.13 0.30 10.85
N ALA A 64 14.90 1.39 10.83
CA ALA A 64 14.39 2.70 10.46
C ALA A 64 13.99 2.75 8.97
N GLN A 65 14.70 2.03 8.10
CA GLN A 65 14.35 1.94 6.67
C GLN A 65 13.16 0.99 6.41
N ILE A 66 13.04 -0.11 7.18
CA ILE A 66 11.86 -0.97 7.15
C ILE A 66 10.64 -0.17 7.61
N ALA A 67 10.77 0.58 8.71
CA ALA A 67 9.72 1.47 9.19
C ALA A 67 9.35 2.52 8.14
N HIS A 68 10.33 3.19 7.54
CA HIS A 68 10.08 4.15 6.45
C HIS A 68 9.32 3.50 5.27
N ALA A 69 9.72 2.29 4.86
CA ALA A 69 9.01 1.57 3.81
C ALA A 69 7.55 1.31 4.21
N LEU A 70 7.28 0.81 5.41
CA LEU A 70 5.92 0.58 5.89
C LEU A 70 5.10 1.88 5.99
N LEU A 71 5.71 2.96 6.49
CA LEU A 71 5.06 4.27 6.62
C LEU A 71 4.68 4.85 5.26
N ALA A 72 5.60 4.82 4.28
CA ALA A 72 5.35 5.29 2.93
C ALA A 72 4.22 4.51 2.25
N GLN A 73 4.16 3.20 2.49
CA GLN A 73 3.12 2.33 1.94
C GLN A 73 1.76 2.55 2.58
N GLY A 74 1.73 2.71 3.91
CA GLY A 74 0.52 3.09 4.64
C GLY A 74 -0.02 4.46 4.19
N PHE A 75 0.87 5.42 3.92
CA PHE A 75 0.50 6.72 3.38
C PHE A 75 -0.18 6.61 2.01
N LEU A 76 0.46 5.93 1.05
CA LEU A 76 -0.12 5.78 -0.29
C LEU A 76 -1.46 5.04 -0.25
N ALA A 77 -1.55 3.97 0.54
CA ALA A 77 -2.79 3.23 0.71
C ALA A 77 -3.91 4.10 1.31
N SER A 78 -3.60 4.91 2.31
CA SER A 78 -4.56 5.84 2.92
C SER A 78 -5.01 6.91 1.93
N ALA A 79 -4.08 7.49 1.17
CA ALA A 79 -4.38 8.48 0.14
C ALA A 79 -5.27 7.89 -0.96
N PHE A 80 -4.99 6.66 -1.40
CA PHE A 80 -5.82 5.95 -2.38
C PHE A 80 -7.23 5.68 -1.83
N VAL A 81 -7.35 5.18 -0.60
CA VAL A 81 -8.66 4.93 0.04
C VAL A 81 -9.46 6.22 0.20
N LEU A 82 -8.82 7.32 0.60
CA LEU A 82 -9.48 8.63 0.68
C LEU A 82 -9.98 9.10 -0.69
N SER A 83 -9.13 9.03 -1.71
CA SER A 83 -9.50 9.37 -3.09
C SER A 83 -10.68 8.52 -3.56
N LEU A 84 -10.62 7.22 -3.31
CA LEU A 84 -11.70 6.27 -3.60
C LEU A 84 -12.99 6.67 -2.90
N GLN A 85 -12.96 6.94 -1.59
CA GLN A 85 -14.13 7.31 -0.78
C GLN A 85 -14.79 8.62 -1.22
N THR A 86 -14.00 9.56 -1.77
CA THR A 86 -14.50 10.82 -2.33
C THR A 86 -14.99 10.71 -3.78
N SER A 87 -14.82 9.56 -4.42
CA SER A 87 -15.22 9.36 -5.82
C SER A 87 -16.74 9.15 -5.97
N SER A 88 -17.29 9.56 -7.10
CA SER A 88 -18.71 9.30 -7.43
C SER A 88 -19.01 7.80 -7.50
N ALA A 89 -18.05 6.99 -7.98
CA ALA A 89 -18.17 5.54 -8.04
C ALA A 89 -18.35 4.90 -6.66
N TRP A 90 -17.70 5.46 -5.63
CA TRP A 90 -17.89 5.02 -4.26
C TRP A 90 -19.24 5.43 -3.70
N ALA A 91 -19.74 6.64 -4.00
CA ALA A 91 -21.04 7.10 -3.52
C ALA A 91 -22.19 6.18 -3.98
N VAL A 92 -22.16 5.72 -5.22
CA VAL A 92 -23.24 4.92 -5.84
C VAL A 92 -23.03 3.42 -5.80
N GLN A 93 -21.95 2.92 -5.16
CA GLN A 93 -21.67 1.49 -5.15
C GLN A 93 -22.84 0.72 -4.48
N PRO A 94 -23.46 -0.28 -5.15
CA PRO A 94 -24.54 -1.05 -4.57
C PRO A 94 -24.04 -2.08 -3.54
N HIS A 95 -24.96 -2.57 -2.73
CA HIS A 95 -24.71 -3.73 -1.86
C HIS A 95 -24.80 -5.01 -2.68
N PHE A 96 -24.07 -6.04 -2.26
CA PHE A 96 -24.10 -7.37 -2.87
C PHE A 96 -24.02 -8.44 -1.78
N GLU A 97 -24.49 -9.64 -2.08
CA GLU A 97 -24.44 -10.76 -1.14
C GLU A 97 -23.07 -11.42 -1.16
N ASP A 98 -22.49 -11.62 0.02
CA ASP A 98 -21.24 -12.36 0.20
C ASP A 98 -21.58 -13.85 0.45
N GLY A 99 -21.72 -14.60 -0.64
CA GLY A 99 -22.12 -16.01 -0.61
C GLY A 99 -20.96 -17.01 -0.64
N GLY A 100 -19.70 -16.55 -0.66
CA GLY A 100 -18.53 -17.42 -0.81
C GLY A 100 -17.99 -17.99 0.51
N PHE A 101 -17.23 -19.09 0.42
CA PHE A 101 -16.39 -19.59 1.51
C PHE A 101 -14.93 -19.71 1.05
N PRO A 102 -13.96 -19.10 1.78
CA PRO A 102 -14.15 -18.08 2.81
C PRO A 102 -14.89 -16.85 2.27
N ASN A 103 -15.64 -16.20 3.16
CA ASN A 103 -16.38 -14.98 2.79
C ASN A 103 -15.41 -13.82 2.49
N LEU A 104 -15.83 -12.90 1.63
CA LEU A 104 -15.01 -11.77 1.22
C LEU A 104 -14.69 -10.84 2.39
N ARG A 105 -15.56 -10.69 3.39
CA ARG A 105 -15.27 -9.85 4.57
C ARG A 105 -14.06 -10.36 5.37
N HIS A 106 -13.93 -11.67 5.56
CA HIS A 106 -12.76 -12.27 6.21
C HIS A 106 -11.50 -12.05 5.37
N LEU A 107 -11.59 -12.24 4.05
CA LEU A 107 -10.48 -11.95 3.16
C LEU A 107 -10.12 -10.46 3.20
N ALA A 108 -11.09 -9.56 3.20
CA ALA A 108 -10.90 -8.11 3.29
C ALA A 108 -10.16 -7.71 4.58
N PHE A 109 -10.41 -8.40 5.68
CA PHE A 109 -9.65 -8.19 6.91
C PHE A 109 -8.19 -8.65 6.80
N LEU A 110 -7.94 -9.80 6.14
CA LEU A 110 -6.62 -10.42 6.06
C LEU A 110 -5.70 -9.80 5.00
N ILE A 111 -6.24 -9.38 3.86
CA ILE A 111 -5.45 -8.97 2.69
C ILE A 111 -4.49 -7.79 2.94
N PRO A 112 -4.92 -6.67 3.55
CA PRO A 112 -4.02 -5.57 3.87
C PRO A 112 -2.86 -5.96 4.80
N PRO A 113 -3.07 -6.62 5.96
CA PRO A 113 -1.97 -6.96 6.86
C PRO A 113 -0.99 -7.97 6.26
N VAL A 114 -1.43 -8.99 5.51
CA VAL A 114 -0.48 -9.93 4.88
C VAL A 114 0.40 -9.23 3.84
N THR A 115 -0.16 -8.25 3.12
CA THR A 115 0.56 -7.44 2.13
C THR A 115 1.59 -6.54 2.82
N LEU A 116 1.24 -5.95 3.98
CA LEU A 116 2.19 -5.19 4.80
C LEU A 116 3.34 -6.07 5.32
N VAL A 117 3.06 -7.28 5.79
CA VAL A 117 4.11 -8.22 6.20
C VAL A 117 5.04 -8.54 5.03
N GLN A 118 4.51 -8.71 3.82
CA GLN A 118 5.32 -8.94 2.63
C GLN A 118 6.24 -7.74 2.30
N ILE A 119 5.75 -6.52 2.48
CA ILE A 119 6.55 -5.29 2.32
C ILE A 119 7.66 -5.23 3.37
N ALA A 120 7.37 -5.54 4.63
CA ALA A 120 8.35 -5.59 5.72
C ALA A 120 9.46 -6.61 5.41
N LEU A 121 9.09 -7.83 5.03
CA LEU A 121 10.05 -8.88 4.66
C LEU A 121 10.91 -8.48 3.45
N GLY A 122 10.30 -7.87 2.43
CA GLY A 122 11.04 -7.38 1.26
C GLY A 122 12.02 -6.25 1.61
N ALA A 123 11.64 -5.33 2.50
CA ALA A 123 12.52 -4.29 3.00
C ALA A 123 13.67 -4.89 3.84
N ALA A 124 13.38 -5.82 4.73
CA ALA A 124 14.38 -6.51 5.54
C ALA A 124 15.39 -7.27 4.67
N TYR A 125 14.92 -7.99 3.66
CA TYR A 125 15.78 -8.68 2.70
C TYR A 125 16.73 -7.71 1.96
N ARG A 126 16.21 -6.58 1.43
CA ARG A 126 17.04 -5.59 0.72
C ARG A 126 18.10 -4.94 1.61
N ARG A 127 17.90 -4.92 2.92
CA ARG A 127 18.84 -4.35 3.90
C ARG A 127 19.71 -5.42 4.59
N GLY A 128 19.61 -6.68 4.17
CA GLY A 128 20.37 -7.79 4.75
C GLY A 128 19.94 -8.19 6.17
N ALA A 129 18.80 -7.69 6.65
CA ALA A 129 18.24 -8.03 7.97
C ALA A 129 17.43 -9.33 7.95
N ALA A 130 17.10 -9.87 6.78
CA ALA A 130 16.45 -11.16 6.60
C ALA A 130 16.99 -11.89 5.36
N GLY A 131 16.91 -13.22 5.36
CA GLY A 131 17.26 -14.03 4.19
C GLY A 131 16.22 -13.98 3.07
N LEU A 132 16.56 -14.51 1.90
CA LEU A 132 15.66 -14.60 0.75
C LEU A 132 14.46 -15.53 1.01
N VAL A 133 14.71 -16.70 1.60
CA VAL A 133 13.71 -17.77 1.81
C VAL A 133 12.44 -17.27 2.51
N PRO A 134 12.49 -16.59 3.68
CA PRO A 134 11.27 -16.10 4.33
C PRO A 134 10.50 -15.09 3.48
N HIS A 135 11.21 -14.21 2.76
CA HIS A 135 10.57 -13.23 1.88
C HIS A 135 9.86 -13.89 0.69
N VAL A 136 10.49 -14.85 0.02
CA VAL A 136 9.92 -15.52 -1.15
C VAL A 136 8.77 -16.46 -0.75
N SER A 137 8.91 -17.19 0.34
CA SER A 137 7.86 -18.09 0.83
C SER A 137 6.60 -17.30 1.19
N TRP A 138 6.75 -16.18 1.88
CA TRP A 138 5.64 -15.28 2.19
C TRP A 138 5.10 -14.56 0.95
N ALA A 139 5.94 -14.28 -0.06
CA ALA A 139 5.50 -13.72 -1.33
C ALA A 139 4.48 -14.61 -2.03
N PHE A 140 4.75 -15.92 -2.13
CA PHE A 140 3.83 -16.88 -2.73
C PHE A 140 2.54 -17.03 -1.91
N ALA A 141 2.64 -17.15 -0.58
CA ALA A 141 1.47 -17.22 0.29
C ALA A 141 0.58 -15.97 0.15
N THR A 142 1.19 -14.78 0.17
CA THR A 142 0.50 -13.50 -0.03
C THR A 142 -0.13 -13.41 -1.41
N ALA A 143 0.61 -13.77 -2.46
CA ALA A 143 0.11 -13.71 -3.83
C ALA A 143 -1.09 -14.65 -4.03
N ILE A 144 -1.02 -15.89 -3.54
CA ILE A 144 -2.14 -16.84 -3.59
C ILE A 144 -3.36 -16.25 -2.89
N LEU A 145 -3.21 -15.74 -1.67
CA LEU A 145 -4.33 -15.20 -0.90
C LEU A 145 -4.95 -13.97 -1.58
N VAL A 146 -4.12 -13.03 -2.05
CA VAL A 146 -4.55 -11.80 -2.75
C VAL A 146 -5.24 -12.12 -4.07
N MET A 147 -4.64 -12.99 -4.90
CA MET A 147 -5.20 -13.37 -6.18
C MET A 147 -6.49 -14.18 -6.02
N MET A 148 -6.56 -15.07 -5.03
CA MET A 148 -7.78 -15.80 -4.68
C MET A 148 -8.89 -14.83 -4.26
N ALA A 149 -8.60 -13.88 -3.36
CA ALA A 149 -9.58 -12.90 -2.90
C ALA A 149 -10.12 -12.02 -4.05
N ALA A 150 -9.22 -11.54 -4.92
CA ALA A 150 -9.59 -10.80 -6.11
C ALA A 150 -10.44 -11.65 -7.07
N ALA A 151 -10.05 -12.90 -7.32
CA ALA A 151 -10.81 -13.82 -8.17
C ALA A 151 -12.21 -14.09 -7.60
N PHE A 152 -12.32 -14.34 -6.29
CA PHE A 152 -13.60 -14.58 -5.62
C PHE A 152 -14.54 -13.38 -5.73
N ALA A 153 -14.03 -12.15 -5.57
CA ALA A 153 -14.84 -10.96 -5.79
C ALA A 153 -15.36 -10.86 -7.23
N LEU A 154 -14.58 -11.30 -8.23
CA LEU A 154 -15.01 -11.29 -9.63
C LEU A 154 -16.07 -12.36 -9.95
N THR A 155 -16.14 -13.43 -9.17
CA THR A 155 -17.11 -14.52 -9.35
C THR A 155 -18.40 -14.33 -8.54
N GLN A 156 -18.44 -13.40 -7.56
CA GLN A 156 -19.66 -13.12 -6.82
C GLN A 156 -20.75 -12.55 -7.73
N LYS A 157 -22.00 -12.95 -7.46
CA LYS A 157 -23.18 -12.43 -8.14
C LYS A 157 -23.37 -10.96 -7.75
N ASP A 158 -23.76 -10.13 -8.71
CA ASP A 158 -24.07 -8.71 -8.49
C ASP A 158 -22.90 -7.88 -7.92
N THR A 159 -21.64 -8.35 -8.07
CA THR A 159 -20.45 -7.59 -7.65
C THR A 159 -20.45 -6.21 -8.31
N PRO A 160 -20.32 -5.13 -7.53
CA PRO A 160 -20.23 -3.77 -8.05
C PRO A 160 -19.07 -3.59 -9.04
N ASN A 161 -19.29 -2.78 -10.08
CA ASN A 161 -18.25 -2.46 -11.08
C ASN A 161 -16.97 -1.89 -10.46
N LEU A 162 -17.08 -1.10 -9.39
CA LEU A 162 -15.92 -0.58 -8.67
C LEU A 162 -15.06 -1.70 -8.09
N LEU A 163 -15.68 -2.64 -7.37
CA LEU A 163 -15.00 -3.79 -6.78
C LEU A 163 -14.41 -4.71 -7.85
N LYS A 164 -15.11 -4.92 -8.98
CA LYS A 164 -14.57 -5.67 -10.13
C LYS A 164 -13.29 -5.03 -10.68
N ARG A 165 -13.31 -3.72 -10.93
CA ARG A 165 -12.14 -2.98 -11.46
C ARG A 165 -10.94 -3.08 -10.51
N ILE A 166 -11.16 -2.84 -9.22
CA ILE A 166 -10.11 -2.95 -8.20
C ILE A 166 -9.55 -4.39 -8.17
N SER A 167 -10.42 -5.40 -8.24
CA SER A 167 -10.01 -6.81 -8.22
C SER A 167 -9.18 -7.19 -9.45
N ILE A 168 -9.54 -6.72 -10.65
CA ILE A 168 -8.76 -6.96 -11.88
C ILE A 168 -7.36 -6.34 -11.76
N TRP A 169 -7.27 -5.09 -11.30
CA TRP A 169 -5.98 -4.42 -11.09
C TRP A 169 -5.15 -5.12 -10.00
N LEU A 170 -5.79 -5.55 -8.91
CA LEU A 170 -5.12 -6.25 -7.83
C LEU A 170 -4.55 -7.59 -8.32
N LEU A 171 -5.30 -8.34 -9.14
CA LEU A 171 -4.85 -9.59 -9.76
C LEU A 171 -3.66 -9.35 -10.70
N ALA A 172 -3.79 -8.40 -11.63
CA ALA A 172 -2.76 -8.09 -12.62
C ALA A 172 -1.45 -7.62 -11.97
N LEU A 173 -1.53 -6.66 -11.04
CA LEU A 173 -0.36 -6.10 -10.39
C LEU A 173 0.30 -7.08 -9.42
N THR A 174 -0.46 -7.96 -8.77
CA THR A 174 0.11 -9.03 -7.94
C THR A 174 0.90 -10.02 -8.80
N GLY A 175 0.37 -10.39 -9.98
CA GLY A 175 1.10 -11.20 -10.94
C GLY A 175 2.40 -10.54 -11.42
N MET A 176 2.31 -9.26 -11.83
CA MET A 176 3.49 -8.48 -12.23
C MET A 176 4.52 -8.37 -11.10
N GLN A 177 4.07 -8.29 -9.84
CA GLN A 177 4.95 -8.17 -8.69
C GLN A 177 5.87 -9.39 -8.53
N LEU A 178 5.38 -10.60 -8.83
CA LEU A 178 6.20 -11.81 -8.83
C LEU A 178 7.27 -11.76 -9.92
N LEU A 179 6.89 -11.36 -11.14
CA LEU A 179 7.82 -11.22 -12.27
C LEU A 179 8.91 -10.18 -11.99
N PHE A 180 8.52 -9.00 -11.50
CA PHE A 180 9.47 -7.96 -11.11
C PHE A 180 10.33 -8.37 -9.92
N GLY A 181 9.80 -9.20 -9.01
CA GLY A 181 10.56 -9.75 -7.88
C GLY A 181 11.71 -10.65 -8.33
N VAL A 182 11.46 -11.53 -9.30
CA VAL A 182 12.51 -12.35 -9.94
C VAL A 182 13.53 -11.46 -10.65
N GLY A 183 13.07 -10.47 -11.44
CA GLY A 183 13.96 -9.52 -12.10
C GLY A 183 14.83 -8.73 -11.12
N ALA A 184 14.26 -8.26 -10.01
CA ALA A 184 14.96 -7.55 -8.95
C ALA A 184 15.97 -8.45 -8.21
N TYR A 185 15.69 -9.74 -8.07
CA TYR A 185 16.64 -10.71 -7.54
C TYR A 185 17.86 -10.86 -8.46
N LEU A 186 17.63 -11.07 -9.76
CA LEU A 186 18.71 -11.20 -10.76
C LEU A 186 19.55 -9.93 -10.85
N ALA A 187 18.91 -8.75 -10.80
CA ALA A 187 19.59 -7.45 -10.78
C ALA A 187 20.65 -7.33 -9.67
N ARG A 188 20.40 -7.95 -8.51
CA ARG A 188 21.32 -7.92 -7.37
C ARG A 188 22.53 -8.84 -7.53
N GLN A 189 22.45 -9.85 -8.40
CA GLN A 189 23.53 -10.83 -8.61
C GLN A 189 24.53 -10.38 -9.69
N ASP A 190 24.08 -9.59 -10.66
CA ASP A 190 24.90 -9.14 -11.79
C ASP A 190 25.62 -7.82 -11.46
N SER A 191 24.92 -6.68 -11.58
CA SER A 191 25.40 -5.38 -11.12
C SER A 191 24.23 -4.39 -10.93
N PRO A 192 24.16 -3.64 -9.81
CA PRO A 192 23.02 -2.75 -9.50
C PRO A 192 22.77 -1.63 -10.52
N ALA A 193 23.75 -1.30 -11.35
CA ALA A 193 23.71 -0.24 -12.37
C ALA A 193 23.22 -0.71 -13.76
N SER A 194 22.88 -1.98 -13.90
CA SER A 194 22.34 -2.54 -15.15
C SER A 194 20.87 -2.14 -15.38
N TRP A 195 20.37 -2.37 -16.60
CA TRP A 195 18.94 -2.20 -16.92
C TRP A 195 18.03 -3.01 -15.97
N LEU A 196 18.53 -4.10 -15.40
CA LEU A 196 17.84 -4.90 -14.38
C LEU A 196 17.58 -4.12 -13.09
N GLY A 197 18.33 -3.05 -12.80
CA GLY A 197 18.05 -2.12 -11.70
C GLY A 197 16.64 -1.51 -11.78
N TRP A 198 16.10 -1.31 -12.98
CA TRP A 198 14.72 -0.84 -13.17
C TRP A 198 13.69 -1.86 -12.72
N MET A 199 14.00 -3.16 -12.73
CA MET A 199 13.11 -4.19 -12.19
C MET A 199 12.95 -4.07 -10.68
N ALA A 200 14.00 -3.65 -9.95
CA ALA A 200 13.88 -3.38 -8.52
C ALA A 200 13.01 -2.15 -8.24
N VAL A 201 13.13 -1.09 -9.05
CA VAL A 201 12.28 0.10 -8.95
C VAL A 201 10.82 -0.25 -9.29
N ALA A 202 10.59 -0.99 -10.38
CA ALA A 202 9.28 -1.47 -10.76
C ALA A 202 8.67 -2.36 -9.67
N HIS A 203 9.42 -3.31 -9.11
CA HIS A 203 8.97 -4.18 -8.03
C HIS A 203 8.56 -3.38 -6.77
N ILE A 204 9.34 -2.38 -6.37
CA ILE A 204 8.98 -1.57 -5.20
C ILE A 204 7.73 -0.73 -5.51
N THR A 205 7.64 -0.14 -6.71
CA THR A 205 6.54 0.73 -7.13
C THR A 205 5.23 -0.05 -7.27
N THR A 206 5.26 -1.18 -7.96
CA THR A 206 4.11 -2.08 -8.10
C THR A 206 3.69 -2.66 -6.76
N GLY A 207 4.64 -2.99 -5.88
CA GLY A 207 4.32 -3.36 -4.49
C GLY A 207 3.52 -2.30 -3.76
N SER A 208 3.80 -1.01 -4.01
CA SER A 208 3.02 0.08 -3.44
C SER A 208 1.60 0.16 -3.97
N LEU A 209 1.44 -0.04 -5.27
CA LEU A 209 0.12 -0.07 -5.91
C LEU A 209 -0.70 -1.27 -5.42
N VAL A 210 -0.08 -2.44 -5.24
CA VAL A 210 -0.74 -3.62 -4.67
C VAL A 210 -1.23 -3.33 -3.25
N MET A 211 -0.42 -2.69 -2.39
CA MET A 211 -0.86 -2.32 -1.05
C MET A 211 -2.03 -1.33 -1.05
N ALA A 212 -1.98 -0.32 -1.92
CA ALA A 212 -3.06 0.65 -2.05
C ALA A 212 -4.36 0.00 -2.54
N LEU A 213 -4.29 -0.85 -3.54
CA LEU A 213 -5.43 -1.61 -4.04
C LEU A 213 -5.94 -2.62 -3.02
N ALA A 214 -5.07 -3.29 -2.25
CA ALA A 214 -5.46 -4.19 -1.17
C ALA A 214 -6.30 -3.48 -0.11
N ALA A 215 -5.87 -2.27 0.30
CA ALA A 215 -6.63 -1.44 1.23
C ALA A 215 -7.96 -0.96 0.63
N GLY A 216 -7.94 -0.44 -0.61
CA GLY A 216 -9.16 0.00 -1.31
C GLY A 216 -10.15 -1.13 -1.54
N TRP A 217 -9.67 -2.31 -1.93
CA TRP A 217 -10.45 -3.52 -2.10
C TRP A 217 -11.11 -3.93 -0.78
N SER A 218 -10.35 -3.95 0.31
CA SER A 218 -10.86 -4.22 1.65
C SER A 218 -11.99 -3.26 2.03
N CYS A 219 -11.78 -1.95 1.87
CA CYS A 219 -12.81 -0.95 2.14
C CYS A 219 -14.05 -1.13 1.25
N SER A 220 -13.87 -1.39 -0.05
CA SER A 220 -14.98 -1.62 -1.00
C SER A 220 -15.80 -2.86 -0.62
N VAL A 221 -15.15 -3.93 -0.17
CA VAL A 221 -15.84 -5.13 0.33
C VAL A 221 -16.62 -4.79 1.59
N TRP A 222 -16.00 -4.17 2.61
CA TRP A 222 -16.69 -3.82 3.85
C TRP A 222 -17.88 -2.87 3.65
N ARG A 223 -17.82 -1.99 2.65
CA ARG A 223 -18.94 -1.12 2.28
C ARG A 223 -20.08 -1.87 1.60
N GLY A 224 -19.77 -2.77 0.66
CA GLY A 224 -20.78 -3.37 -0.24
C GLY A 224 -21.29 -4.74 0.19
N ALA A 225 -20.44 -5.57 0.77
CA ALA A 225 -20.75 -6.96 1.09
C ALA A 225 -21.74 -7.03 2.24
N ARG A 226 -22.84 -7.75 2.08
CA ARG A 226 -23.76 -8.15 3.15
C ARG A 226 -23.61 -9.63 3.43
N THR A 227 -23.58 -10.01 4.70
CA THR A 227 -23.53 -11.42 5.09
C THR A 227 -24.90 -12.04 4.82
N ALA A 228 -24.94 -13.26 4.28
CA ALA A 228 -26.16 -14.03 4.16
C ALA A 228 -26.73 -14.28 5.58
N GLY A 229 -27.72 -13.47 5.98
CA GLY A 229 -28.26 -13.43 7.35
C GLY A 229 -28.68 -12.03 7.83
N ASP A 230 -28.24 -10.96 7.18
CA ASP A 230 -28.63 -9.57 7.52
C ASP A 230 -30.01 -9.15 6.98
N SER A 231 -30.80 -10.09 6.44
CA SER A 231 -32.21 -9.91 6.11
C SER A 231 -33.03 -9.80 7.39
N ARG A 232 -32.95 -8.64 8.07
CA ARG A 232 -34.03 -8.23 8.97
C ARG A 232 -35.32 -8.26 8.16
N PRO A 233 -36.39 -8.94 8.63
CA PRO A 233 -37.67 -8.84 7.96
C PRO A 233 -38.03 -7.35 7.92
N VAL A 234 -38.34 -6.87 6.71
CA VAL A 234 -39.05 -5.60 6.55
C VAL A 234 -40.30 -5.73 7.42
N GLU A 235 -40.40 -4.96 8.50
CA GLU A 235 -41.65 -4.81 9.23
C GLU A 235 -42.67 -4.28 8.23
N LEU A 236 -43.44 -5.20 7.64
CA LEU A 236 -44.67 -4.89 6.93
C LEU A 236 -45.52 -4.10 7.91
N GLY A 237 -45.85 -2.87 7.50
CA GLY A 237 -46.46 -1.87 8.34
C GLY A 237 -47.63 -2.40 9.16
N ARG A 238 -47.65 -2.02 10.44
CA ARG A 238 -48.91 -1.98 11.19
C ARG A 238 -49.78 -0.91 10.54
N HIS A 239 -50.67 -1.36 9.67
CA HIS A 239 -51.94 -0.69 9.46
C HIS A 239 -52.80 -0.95 10.70
N SER A 240 -52.99 0.10 11.51
CA SER A 240 -54.08 0.23 12.47
C SER A 240 -54.60 1.65 12.36
#